data_AF-A0A143XZQ9-F1
#
_entry.id   AF-A0A143XZQ9-F1
#
_cell.length_a   1.000
_cell.length_b   1.000
_cell.length_c   1.000
_cell.angle_alpha   90.00
_cell.angle_beta   90.00
_cell.angle_gamma   90.00
#
_symmetry.space_group_name_H-M   'P 1'
#
loop_
_entity.id
_entity.type
_entity.pdbx_description
1 polymer ?
#
loop_
_entity_poly.entity_id
_entity_poly.type
_entity_poly.pdbx_seq_one_letter_code
_entity_poly.pdbx_strand_id
1 'polypeptide(L)'
;MNQFLLTQKTIANLFLEAEGYDREFLQRFLMRKMEQQDREEVLNVLAGRCLPPLSSDIIAKKVFDPGEHPERLQKMLRGLTGEDGLVVSDSFRNEGYIQSESSKKVIFDIPARLLDGRVSDLEVQAAAQEFIFERADIYSAELLMMQYSVEAGQKKLELDYRNVCGTLEIILMKESPDLFESFLSEHYIHRFCRRQADSGLSYQPLSHIIYVQLDKCFAQFQEGIDGENNKELQLLLSMMADINDEKVKRQSKGNKKCWRTSIQKFFALHRTGRCRQCGWQRNMWMLTGTQRKSFRDEKG
;
A
#
# COMPACT_ATOMS: atom_id res chain seq x y z
N MET A 1 -11.91 10.36 14.44
CA MET A 1 -11.65 9.46 13.29
C MET A 1 -12.04 10.21 12.03
N ASN A 2 -11.10 10.41 11.09
CA ASN A 2 -11.35 11.10 9.82
C ASN A 2 -12.44 10.33 9.03
N GLN A 3 -13.34 11.06 8.38
CA GLN A 3 -14.44 10.53 7.58
C GLN A 3 -13.93 9.56 6.49
N PHE A 4 -12.81 9.90 5.84
CA PHE A 4 -12.12 9.04 4.87
C PHE A 4 -11.73 7.68 5.47
N LEU A 5 -11.13 7.68 6.67
CA LEU A 5 -10.72 6.45 7.37
C LEU A 5 -11.92 5.58 7.77
N LEU A 6 -13.04 6.20 8.17
CA LEU A 6 -14.29 5.48 8.51
C LEU A 6 -14.86 4.75 7.27
N THR A 7 -14.83 5.40 6.12
CA THR A 7 -15.31 4.85 4.84
C THR A 7 -14.45 3.68 4.38
N GLN A 8 -13.12 3.85 4.36
CA GLN A 8 -12.19 2.77 4.01
C GLN A 8 -12.33 1.56 4.96
N LYS A 9 -12.40 1.80 6.27
CA LYS A 9 -12.56 0.73 7.27
C LYS A 9 -13.87 -0.05 7.11
N THR A 10 -14.95 0.63 6.75
CA THR A 10 -16.26 -0.01 6.56
C THR A 10 -16.29 -0.86 5.31
N ILE A 11 -15.77 -0.34 4.19
CA ILE A 11 -15.61 -1.11 2.95
C ILE A 11 -14.77 -2.37 3.25
N ALA A 12 -13.63 -2.21 3.89
CA ALA A 12 -12.75 -3.32 4.19
C ALA A 12 -13.40 -4.39 5.09
N ASN A 13 -14.00 -4.00 6.21
CA ASN A 13 -14.68 -4.92 7.13
C ASN A 13 -15.79 -5.71 6.43
N LEU A 14 -16.53 -5.05 5.54
CA LEU A 14 -17.62 -5.64 4.78
C LEU A 14 -17.14 -6.63 3.74
N PHE A 15 -16.01 -6.39 3.09
CA PHE A 15 -15.52 -7.28 2.04
C PHE A 15 -14.67 -8.42 2.59
N LEU A 16 -14.04 -8.26 3.77
CA LEU A 16 -12.85 -9.05 4.11
C LEU A 16 -12.80 -9.59 5.54
N GLU A 17 -13.51 -9.03 6.53
CA GLU A 17 -13.27 -9.37 7.95
C GLU A 17 -14.50 -9.90 8.73
N ALA A 18 -15.73 -9.52 8.39
CA ALA A 18 -16.92 -9.90 9.16
C ALA A 18 -17.83 -10.93 8.45
N GLU A 19 -18.26 -11.98 9.16
CA GLU A 19 -19.29 -12.94 8.70
C GLU A 19 -20.50 -12.97 9.65
N GLY A 20 -21.69 -13.28 9.12
CA GLY A 20 -22.90 -13.48 9.93
C GLY A 20 -23.54 -12.21 10.49
N TYR A 21 -24.18 -12.33 11.65
CA TYR A 21 -24.98 -11.27 12.30
C TYR A 21 -24.15 -10.02 12.64
N ASP A 22 -22.87 -10.21 12.99
CA ASP A 22 -21.96 -9.12 13.34
C ASP A 22 -21.67 -8.20 12.15
N ARG A 23 -21.65 -8.74 10.92
CA ARG A 23 -21.45 -7.96 9.68
C ARG A 23 -22.60 -6.98 9.45
N GLU A 24 -23.84 -7.43 9.54
CA GLU A 24 -25.01 -6.57 9.30
C GLU A 24 -25.14 -5.49 10.38
N PHE A 25 -24.86 -5.83 11.63
CA PHE A 25 -24.89 -4.87 12.74
C PHE A 25 -23.79 -3.82 12.59
N LEU A 26 -22.53 -4.23 12.38
CA LEU A 26 -21.41 -3.33 12.15
C LEU A 26 -21.64 -2.44 10.91
N GLN A 27 -22.17 -3.00 9.83
CA GLN A 27 -22.55 -2.24 8.64
C GLN A 27 -23.56 -1.14 8.98
N ARG A 28 -24.68 -1.50 9.60
CA ARG A 28 -25.72 -0.52 9.95
C ARG A 28 -25.20 0.54 10.91
N PHE A 29 -24.35 0.15 11.86
CA PHE A 29 -23.73 1.05 12.83
C PHE A 29 -22.79 2.05 12.15
N LEU A 30 -21.85 1.57 11.32
CA LEU A 30 -20.87 2.41 10.63
C LEU A 30 -21.53 3.33 9.60
N MET A 31 -22.50 2.81 8.83
CA MET A 31 -23.23 3.59 7.82
C MET A 31 -23.97 4.78 8.43
N ARG A 32 -24.51 4.66 9.66
CA ARG A 32 -25.16 5.77 10.38
C ARG A 32 -24.22 6.89 10.77
N LYS A 33 -22.91 6.61 10.88
CA LYS A 33 -21.87 7.56 11.29
C LYS A 33 -21.19 8.24 10.09
N MET A 34 -21.49 7.80 8.87
CA MET A 34 -20.98 8.41 7.63
C MET A 34 -21.87 9.55 7.17
N GLU A 35 -21.25 10.54 6.53
CA GLU A 35 -21.98 11.53 5.74
C GLU A 35 -22.59 10.89 4.50
N GLN A 36 -23.48 11.63 3.84
CA GLN A 36 -24.27 11.11 2.73
C GLN A 36 -23.39 10.65 1.56
N GLN A 37 -22.37 11.43 1.18
CA GLN A 37 -21.49 11.13 0.05
C GLN A 37 -20.75 9.81 0.24
N ASP A 38 -20.12 9.61 1.40
CA ASP A 38 -19.41 8.38 1.74
C ASP A 38 -20.34 7.18 1.83
N ARG A 39 -21.53 7.38 2.40
CA ARG A 39 -22.55 6.34 2.48
C ARG A 39 -22.96 5.88 1.08
N GLU A 40 -23.15 6.81 0.15
CA GLU A 40 -23.48 6.50 -1.24
C GLU A 40 -22.35 5.76 -1.94
N GLU A 41 -21.09 6.13 -1.69
CA GLU A 41 -19.92 5.40 -2.20
C GLU A 41 -19.92 3.94 -1.72
N VAL A 42 -20.08 3.71 -0.42
CA VAL A 42 -20.15 2.35 0.15
C VAL A 42 -21.31 1.57 -0.47
N LEU A 43 -22.50 2.16 -0.60
CA LEU A 43 -23.65 1.52 -1.24
C LEU A 43 -23.39 1.20 -2.71
N ASN A 44 -22.69 2.08 -3.44
CA ASN A 44 -22.32 1.86 -4.83
C ASN A 44 -21.38 0.67 -4.97
N VAL A 45 -20.40 0.54 -4.08
CA VAL A 45 -19.49 -0.60 -4.03
C VAL A 45 -20.26 -1.89 -3.71
N LEU A 46 -21.15 -1.87 -2.70
CA LEU A 46 -21.96 -3.02 -2.31
C LEU A 46 -22.94 -3.45 -3.39
N ALA A 47 -23.54 -2.50 -4.10
CA ALA A 47 -24.37 -2.70 -5.27
C ALA A 47 -23.56 -3.09 -6.52
N GLY A 48 -22.23 -2.96 -6.47
CA GLY A 48 -21.31 -3.34 -7.55
C GLY A 48 -21.36 -2.39 -8.73
N ARG A 49 -21.82 -1.17 -8.49
CA ARG A 49 -21.83 -0.06 -9.45
C ARG A 49 -20.41 0.49 -9.65
N CYS A 50 -19.57 0.43 -8.62
CA CYS A 50 -18.15 0.79 -8.66
C CYS A 50 -17.29 -0.24 -7.92
N LEU A 51 -15.98 -0.21 -8.15
CA LEU A 51 -14.99 -0.93 -7.36
C LEU A 51 -14.63 -0.07 -6.14
N PRO A 52 -14.25 -0.66 -5.00
CA PRO A 52 -13.68 0.15 -3.94
C PRO A 52 -12.32 0.73 -4.37
N PRO A 53 -11.89 1.87 -3.80
CA PRO A 53 -10.61 2.49 -4.13
C PRO A 53 -9.46 1.50 -3.95
N LEU A 54 -8.59 1.39 -4.96
CA LEU A 54 -7.40 0.54 -4.87
C LEU A 54 -6.39 1.07 -3.85
N SER A 55 -6.42 2.38 -3.60
CA SER A 55 -5.63 3.04 -2.56
C SER A 55 -6.11 2.73 -1.13
N SER A 56 -7.25 2.06 -0.93
CA SER A 56 -7.70 1.62 0.40
C SER A 56 -6.70 0.64 1.02
N ASP A 57 -6.41 0.78 2.32
CA ASP A 57 -5.44 -0.07 3.02
C ASP A 57 -5.63 -1.57 2.84
N ILE A 58 -6.78 -2.05 3.28
CA ILE A 58 -7.06 -3.48 3.30
C ILE A 58 -7.21 -4.01 1.86
N ILE A 59 -7.69 -3.19 0.92
CA ILE A 59 -7.75 -3.57 -0.49
C ILE A 59 -6.34 -3.68 -1.08
N ALA A 60 -5.49 -2.68 -0.88
CA ALA A 60 -4.15 -2.65 -1.40
C ALA A 60 -3.29 -3.79 -0.83
N LYS A 61 -3.34 -3.97 0.50
CA LYS A 61 -2.65 -5.06 1.19
C LYS A 61 -3.02 -6.42 0.63
N LYS A 62 -4.28 -6.65 0.24
CA LYS A 62 -4.69 -7.90 -0.43
C LYS A 62 -4.34 -7.96 -1.91
N VAL A 63 -4.44 -6.86 -2.64
CA VAL A 63 -4.15 -6.87 -4.09
C VAL A 63 -2.66 -7.03 -4.36
N PHE A 64 -1.82 -6.42 -3.54
CA PHE A 64 -0.36 -6.41 -3.65
C PHE A 64 0.31 -7.23 -2.54
N ASP A 65 -0.41 -8.19 -1.94
CA ASP A 65 0.13 -9.03 -0.87
C ASP A 65 1.40 -9.75 -1.36
N PRO A 66 2.55 -9.59 -0.69
CA PRO A 66 3.81 -10.21 -1.12
C PRO A 66 3.83 -11.74 -0.96
N GLY A 67 2.97 -12.32 -0.11
CA GLY A 67 2.87 -13.77 0.07
C GLY A 67 1.86 -14.43 -0.87
N GLU A 68 0.73 -13.77 -1.16
CA GLU A 68 -0.30 -14.31 -2.06
C GLU A 68 -0.08 -13.92 -3.53
N HIS A 69 0.41 -12.71 -3.76
CA HIS A 69 0.55 -12.10 -5.08
C HIS A 69 1.90 -11.37 -5.26
N PRO A 70 3.05 -12.02 -5.02
CA PRO A 70 4.38 -11.40 -5.18
C PRO A 70 4.60 -10.83 -6.59
N GLU A 71 4.03 -11.45 -7.63
CA GLU A 71 4.18 -11.03 -9.02
C GLU A 71 3.63 -9.62 -9.27
N ARG A 72 2.62 -9.25 -8.50
CA ARG A 72 1.93 -7.98 -8.58
C ARG A 72 2.78 -6.88 -7.97
N LEU A 73 3.15 -7.04 -6.71
CA LEU A 73 4.02 -6.08 -6.03
C LEU A 73 5.34 -5.92 -6.79
N GLN A 74 5.97 -7.02 -7.20
CA GLN A 74 7.19 -7.01 -8.00
C GLN A 74 7.05 -6.17 -9.27
N LYS A 75 5.96 -6.33 -10.02
CA LYS A 75 5.74 -5.56 -11.25
C LYS A 75 5.61 -4.06 -10.98
N MET A 76 4.92 -3.67 -9.91
CA MET A 76 4.85 -2.27 -9.48
C MET A 76 6.24 -1.74 -9.12
N LEU A 77 6.96 -2.46 -8.25
CA LEU A 77 8.28 -2.05 -7.77
C LEU A 77 9.27 -1.89 -8.94
N ARG A 78 9.33 -2.83 -9.89
CA ARG A 78 10.20 -2.73 -11.08
C ARG A 78 9.91 -1.49 -11.91
N GLY A 79 8.64 -1.18 -12.15
CA GLY A 79 8.25 0.02 -12.90
C GLY A 79 8.67 1.31 -12.19
N LEU A 80 8.51 1.33 -10.86
CA LEU A 80 8.85 2.50 -10.04
C LEU A 80 10.36 2.66 -9.86
N THR A 81 11.13 1.60 -9.69
CA THR A 81 12.59 1.67 -9.52
C THR A 81 13.34 1.79 -10.84
N GLY A 82 12.82 1.21 -11.92
CA GLY A 82 13.56 0.98 -13.16
C GLY A 82 14.52 -0.23 -13.08
N GLU A 83 14.46 -1.01 -12.00
CA GLU A 83 15.32 -2.17 -11.78
C GLU A 83 14.62 -3.46 -12.23
N ASP A 84 14.80 -3.85 -13.50
CA ASP A 84 14.16 -5.06 -14.06
C ASP A 84 14.49 -6.37 -13.31
N GLY A 85 15.64 -6.42 -12.63
CA GLY A 85 16.11 -7.55 -11.84
C GLY A 85 15.50 -7.68 -10.44
N LEU A 86 14.70 -6.71 -9.98
CA LEU A 86 14.14 -6.70 -8.63
C LEU A 86 13.18 -7.88 -8.45
N VAL A 87 13.35 -8.68 -7.39
CA VAL A 87 12.49 -9.83 -7.07
C VAL A 87 11.97 -9.70 -5.65
N VAL A 88 10.65 -9.81 -5.49
CA VAL A 88 10.00 -9.91 -4.17
C VAL A 88 10.14 -11.35 -3.68
N SER A 89 10.73 -11.53 -2.50
CA SER A 89 10.92 -12.83 -1.85
C SER A 89 9.69 -13.19 -1.03
N ASP A 90 9.43 -12.42 0.03
CA ASP A 90 8.40 -12.72 1.03
C ASP A 90 7.88 -11.44 1.69
N SER A 91 6.81 -11.56 2.48
CA SER A 91 6.32 -10.49 3.36
C SER A 91 7.36 -10.09 4.42
N PHE A 92 7.42 -8.81 4.77
CA PHE A 92 8.21 -8.33 5.91
C PHE A 92 7.25 -7.79 7.00
N ARG A 93 7.48 -8.12 8.26
CA ARG A 93 6.66 -7.56 9.36
C ARG A 93 7.27 -6.26 9.84
N ASN A 94 6.57 -5.16 9.63
CA ASN A 94 6.90 -3.85 10.21
C ASN A 94 6.26 -3.71 11.60
N GLU A 95 6.60 -4.61 12.53
CA GLU A 95 6.22 -4.48 13.95
C GLU A 95 7.23 -3.56 14.66
N GLY A 96 7.30 -2.31 14.19
CA GLY A 96 8.15 -1.25 14.75
C GLY A 96 7.54 -0.56 15.98
N TYR A 97 8.08 0.61 16.32
CA TYR A 97 7.65 1.36 17.51
C TYR A 97 6.23 1.94 17.33
N ILE A 98 5.49 2.11 18.43
CA ILE A 98 4.15 2.73 18.39
C ILE A 98 4.29 4.19 17.96
N GLN A 99 3.94 4.47 16.71
CA GLN A 99 3.94 5.82 16.15
C GLN A 99 2.76 6.65 16.70
N SER A 100 2.97 7.96 16.83
CA SER A 100 1.96 8.90 17.33
C SER A 100 0.68 8.85 16.48
N GLU A 101 -0.49 9.02 17.10
CA GLU A 101 -1.77 9.03 16.36
C GLU A 101 -1.82 10.19 15.34
N SER A 102 -1.13 11.30 15.61
CA SER A 102 -0.96 12.46 14.72
C SER A 102 -0.11 12.19 13.47
N SER A 103 0.79 11.20 13.50
CA SER A 103 1.61 10.82 12.34
C SER A 103 0.93 9.81 11.41
N LYS A 104 -0.24 9.26 11.80
CA LYS A 104 -0.98 8.24 11.04
C LYS A 104 -1.90 8.87 9.99
N LYS A 105 -1.32 9.41 8.91
CA LYS A 105 -2.04 9.71 7.65
C LYS A 105 -1.63 8.81 6.48
N VAL A 106 -0.85 7.77 6.77
CA VAL A 106 -0.62 6.65 5.85
C VAL A 106 -1.97 6.05 5.48
N ILE A 107 -2.25 5.91 4.19
CA ILE A 107 -3.40 5.09 3.79
C ILE A 107 -3.01 3.64 4.00
N PHE A 108 -1.84 3.22 3.50
CA PHE A 108 -1.25 1.92 3.81
C PHE A 108 0.24 1.83 3.47
N ASP A 109 0.88 0.81 4.04
CA ASP A 109 2.24 0.34 3.84
C ASP A 109 2.23 -1.15 3.42
N ILE A 110 3.14 -1.55 2.52
CA ILE A 110 3.31 -2.96 2.11
C ILE A 110 4.79 -3.29 2.21
N PRO A 111 5.25 -3.65 3.41
CA PRO A 111 6.61 -4.10 3.63
C PRO A 111 6.86 -5.49 3.01
N ALA A 112 7.96 -5.61 2.27
CA ALA A 112 8.38 -6.85 1.65
C ALA A 112 9.91 -7.03 1.68
N ARG A 113 10.36 -8.27 1.73
CA ARG A 113 11.78 -8.62 1.57
C ARG A 113 12.08 -8.84 0.09
N LEU A 114 13.16 -8.24 -0.38
CA LEU A 114 13.68 -8.46 -1.73
C LEU A 114 14.71 -9.59 -1.72
N LEU A 115 14.85 -10.29 -2.85
CA LEU A 115 15.77 -11.42 -2.99
C LEU A 115 17.24 -11.01 -2.79
N ASP A 116 17.58 -9.76 -3.07
CA ASP A 116 18.91 -9.17 -2.83
C ASP A 116 19.17 -8.80 -1.35
N GLY A 117 18.21 -9.09 -0.46
CA GLY A 117 18.30 -8.85 0.97
C GLY A 117 17.79 -7.47 1.42
N ARG A 118 17.49 -6.55 0.49
CA ARG A 118 16.87 -5.26 0.83
C ARG A 118 15.47 -5.46 1.41
N VAL A 119 15.02 -4.49 2.19
CA VAL A 119 13.62 -4.38 2.63
C VAL A 119 12.97 -3.25 1.85
N SER A 120 11.87 -3.53 1.16
CA SER A 120 11.06 -2.51 0.51
C SER A 120 9.82 -2.19 1.33
N ASP A 121 9.38 -0.95 1.28
CA ASP A 121 8.07 -0.54 1.76
C ASP A 121 7.38 0.32 0.68
N LEU A 122 6.22 -0.14 0.21
CA LEU A 122 5.36 0.61 -0.69
C LEU A 122 4.28 1.32 0.12
N GLU A 123 4.43 2.63 0.30
CA GLU A 123 3.53 3.49 1.04
C GLU A 123 2.63 4.30 0.08
N VAL A 124 1.32 4.36 0.38
CA VAL A 124 0.41 5.33 -0.23
C VAL A 124 -0.04 6.35 0.81
N GLN A 125 0.14 7.63 0.50
CA GLN A 125 -0.25 8.75 1.36
C GLN A 125 -1.46 9.48 0.76
N ALA A 126 -2.51 9.71 1.58
CA ALA A 126 -3.78 10.30 1.13
C ALA A 126 -3.66 11.77 0.75
N ALA A 127 -2.84 12.47 1.51
CA ALA A 127 -2.38 13.82 1.26
C ALA A 127 -0.93 13.79 1.70
N ALA A 128 -0.01 14.08 0.79
CA ALA A 128 1.39 14.24 1.16
C ALA A 128 1.46 15.34 2.23
N GLN A 129 2.00 14.99 3.38
CA GLN A 129 2.12 15.96 4.47
C GLN A 129 3.18 17.00 4.08
N GLU A 130 3.07 18.23 4.57
CA GLU A 130 4.13 19.25 4.37
C GLU A 130 5.51 18.77 4.83
N PHE A 131 5.54 17.76 5.71
CA PHE A 131 6.75 17.11 6.25
C PHE A 131 7.06 15.74 5.61
N ILE A 132 6.68 15.52 4.35
CA ILE A 132 6.84 14.23 3.65
C ILE A 132 8.31 13.77 3.60
N PHE A 133 9.26 14.70 3.52
CA PHE A 133 10.69 14.38 3.49
C PHE A 133 11.20 13.93 4.86
N GLU A 134 10.88 14.69 5.91
CA GLU A 134 11.24 14.37 7.29
C GLU A 134 10.64 13.02 7.71
N ARG A 135 9.41 12.75 7.26
CA ARG A 135 8.76 11.46 7.47
C ARG A 135 9.56 10.33 6.79
N ALA A 136 9.86 10.44 5.51
CA ALA A 136 10.62 9.41 4.80
C ALA A 136 12.02 9.19 5.40
N ASP A 137 12.68 10.24 5.89
CA ASP A 137 13.95 10.11 6.59
C ASP A 137 13.80 9.30 7.90
N ILE A 138 12.75 9.54 8.69
CA ILE A 138 12.47 8.80 9.93
C ILE A 138 12.12 7.33 9.64
N TYR A 139 11.24 7.08 8.66
CA TYR A 139 10.78 5.72 8.33
C TYR A 139 11.88 4.89 7.70
N SER A 140 12.63 5.44 6.74
CA SER A 140 13.77 4.73 6.16
C SER A 140 14.84 4.39 7.20
N ALA A 141 15.08 5.27 8.18
CA ALA A 141 15.96 4.98 9.31
C ALA A 141 15.41 3.86 10.22
N GLU A 142 14.11 3.85 10.50
CA GLU A 142 13.45 2.77 11.27
C GLU A 142 13.58 1.42 10.54
N LEU A 143 13.34 1.39 9.22
CA LEU A 143 13.49 0.19 8.39
C LEU A 143 14.93 -0.34 8.39
N LEU A 144 15.93 0.55 8.29
CA LEU A 144 17.34 0.17 8.40
C LEU A 144 17.66 -0.40 9.79
N MET A 145 17.13 0.21 10.85
CA MET A 145 17.32 -0.29 12.21
C MET A 145 16.67 -1.65 12.42
N MET A 146 15.50 -1.90 11.84
CA MET A 146 14.86 -3.23 11.86
C MET A 146 15.67 -4.26 11.06
N GLN A 147 16.20 -3.89 9.89
CA GLN A 147 17.07 -4.77 9.10
C GLN A 147 18.38 -5.10 9.82
N TYR A 148 18.91 -4.17 10.61
CA TYR A 148 20.10 -4.35 11.44
C TYR A 148 19.83 -5.09 12.78
N SER A 149 18.57 -5.14 13.24
CA SER A 149 18.22 -5.71 14.53
C SER A 149 18.32 -7.24 14.52
N VAL A 150 18.81 -7.80 15.63
CA VAL A 150 18.84 -9.26 15.87
C VAL A 150 17.78 -9.66 16.87
N GLU A 151 17.27 -10.88 16.70
CA GLU A 151 16.41 -11.50 17.71
C GLU A 151 17.16 -11.67 19.04
N ALA A 152 16.42 -11.56 20.14
CA ALA A 152 16.96 -11.71 21.48
C ALA A 152 17.64 -13.09 21.64
N GLY A 153 18.95 -13.11 21.86
CA GLY A 153 19.75 -14.33 22.04
C GLY A 153 20.71 -14.67 20.90
N GLN A 154 20.62 -14.00 19.74
CA GLN A 154 21.64 -14.09 18.69
C GLN A 154 22.85 -13.19 18.99
N LYS A 155 24.07 -13.69 18.70
CA LYS A 155 25.30 -12.92 18.94
C LYS A 155 25.43 -11.81 17.91
N LYS A 156 25.52 -10.56 18.38
CA LYS A 156 25.80 -9.34 17.59
C LYS A 156 27.17 -9.34 16.87
N LEU A 157 28.02 -10.34 17.12
CA LEU A 157 29.41 -10.41 16.62
C LEU A 157 29.52 -10.66 15.11
N GLU A 158 28.44 -11.07 14.43
CA GLU A 158 28.40 -11.28 12.97
C GLU A 158 27.74 -10.10 12.21
N LEU A 159 27.23 -9.10 12.92
CA LEU A 159 26.55 -7.93 12.34
C LEU A 159 27.53 -6.77 12.12
N ASP A 160 27.97 -6.64 10.88
CA ASP A 160 28.69 -5.48 10.38
C ASP A 160 27.72 -4.53 9.67
N TYR A 161 27.87 -3.21 9.84
CA TYR A 161 27.10 -2.23 9.06
C TYR A 161 27.31 -2.40 7.55
N ARG A 162 28.44 -2.98 7.13
CA ARG A 162 28.72 -3.36 5.73
C ARG A 162 27.81 -4.47 5.20
N ASN A 163 27.13 -5.21 6.07
CA ASN A 163 26.24 -6.31 5.68
C ASN A 163 24.76 -5.89 5.61
N VAL A 164 24.45 -4.63 5.91
CA VAL A 164 23.09 -4.09 5.77
C VAL A 164 22.82 -3.84 4.29
N CYS A 165 21.90 -4.59 3.68
CA CYS A 165 21.61 -4.49 2.24
C CYS A 165 20.93 -3.17 1.84
N GLY A 166 20.27 -2.49 2.79
CA GLY A 166 19.57 -1.23 2.55
C GLY A 166 18.06 -1.38 2.41
N THR A 167 17.39 -0.24 2.21
CA THR A 167 15.94 -0.12 2.18
C THR A 167 15.47 0.59 0.90
N LEU A 168 14.25 0.26 0.48
CA LEU A 168 13.58 0.89 -0.65
C LEU A 168 12.21 1.39 -0.20
N GLU A 169 12.07 2.68 0.02
CA GLU A 169 10.81 3.32 0.39
C GLU A 169 10.20 3.98 -0.84
N ILE A 170 8.97 3.63 -1.18
CA ILE A 170 8.26 4.22 -2.31
C ILE A 170 6.98 4.86 -1.82
N ILE A 171 6.87 6.17 -2.02
CA ILE A 171 5.78 6.98 -1.51
C ILE A 171 4.93 7.46 -2.68
N LEU A 172 3.74 6.87 -2.81
CA LEU A 172 2.73 7.32 -3.77
C LEU A 172 1.89 8.43 -3.13
N MET A 173 1.99 9.63 -3.68
CA MET A 173 1.29 10.83 -3.22
C MET A 173 0.00 10.99 -4.01
N LYS A 174 -1.15 10.81 -3.37
CA LYS A 174 -2.44 11.03 -4.04
C LYS A 174 -2.65 12.50 -4.42
N GLU A 175 -2.28 13.38 -3.51
CA GLU A 175 -2.17 14.83 -3.70
C GLU A 175 -0.74 15.21 -3.34
N SER A 176 -0.03 15.80 -4.31
CA SER A 176 1.38 16.17 -4.19
C SER A 176 1.55 17.51 -3.48
N PRO A 177 2.63 17.73 -2.71
CA PRO A 177 2.93 19.03 -2.12
C PRO A 177 3.35 20.07 -3.17
N ASP A 178 3.18 21.35 -2.85
CA ASP A 178 3.55 22.51 -3.67
C ASP A 178 4.97 22.43 -4.26
N LEU A 179 5.94 21.87 -3.52
CA LEU A 179 7.31 21.69 -4.02
C LEU A 179 7.35 20.84 -5.30
N PHE A 180 6.55 19.77 -5.34
CA PHE A 180 6.48 18.87 -6.49
C PHE A 180 5.61 19.44 -7.62
N GLU A 181 4.63 20.28 -7.30
CA GLU A 181 3.83 21.00 -8.30
C GLU A 181 4.64 22.12 -8.98
N SER A 182 5.44 22.85 -8.20
CA SER A 182 6.28 23.96 -8.70
C SER A 182 7.46 23.50 -9.54
N PHE A 183 7.83 22.22 -9.45
CA PHE A 183 8.88 21.62 -10.27
C PHE A 183 8.37 21.29 -11.69
N LEU A 184 8.69 22.17 -12.64
CA LEU A 184 8.33 22.03 -14.05
C LEU A 184 9.08 20.87 -14.70
N SER A 185 8.42 19.72 -14.78
CA SER A 185 8.92 18.50 -15.41
C SER A 185 7.73 17.71 -15.96
N GLU A 186 7.94 16.87 -16.98
CA GLU A 186 6.93 15.87 -17.37
C GLU A 186 6.99 14.63 -16.48
N HIS A 187 8.10 14.43 -15.76
CA HIS A 187 8.27 13.30 -14.87
C HIS A 187 7.41 13.45 -13.61
N TYR A 188 6.80 12.35 -13.19
CA TYR A 188 6.03 12.22 -11.95
C TYR A 188 6.66 11.21 -10.99
N ILE A 189 7.75 10.53 -11.36
CA ILE A 189 8.54 9.63 -10.51
C ILE A 189 9.89 10.26 -10.19
N HIS A 190 10.13 10.53 -8.90
CA HIS A 190 11.33 11.20 -8.40
C HIS A 190 12.16 10.23 -7.56
N ARG A 191 13.35 9.86 -8.06
CA ARG A 191 14.23 8.85 -7.44
C ARG A 191 15.45 9.51 -6.82
N PHE A 192 15.57 9.44 -5.49
CA PHE A 192 16.71 9.98 -4.76
C PHE A 192 17.77 8.89 -4.52
N CYS A 193 18.41 8.41 -5.60
CA CYS A 193 19.33 7.26 -5.55
C CYS A 193 20.77 7.61 -5.14
N ARG A 194 21.14 8.88 -5.12
CA ARG A 194 22.53 9.31 -4.93
C ARG A 194 22.58 10.61 -4.15
N ARG A 195 23.48 10.69 -3.17
CA ARG A 195 23.79 11.93 -2.44
C ARG A 195 25.06 12.54 -3.02
N GLN A 196 25.08 13.86 -3.12
CA GLN A 196 26.23 14.63 -3.59
C GLN A 196 26.51 15.75 -2.59
N ALA A 197 27.77 15.87 -2.19
CA ALA A 197 28.25 16.97 -1.39
C ALA A 197 28.54 18.19 -2.28
N ASP A 198 28.58 19.37 -1.67
CA ASP A 198 29.03 20.64 -2.27
C ASP A 198 30.45 20.54 -2.89
N SER A 199 31.31 19.69 -2.33
CA SER A 199 32.64 19.35 -2.87
C SER A 199 32.62 18.46 -4.12
N GLY A 200 31.46 17.95 -4.54
CA GLY A 200 31.30 17.00 -5.63
C GLY A 200 31.46 15.53 -5.25
N LEU A 201 31.86 15.21 -4.00
CA LEU A 201 31.88 13.85 -3.48
C LEU A 201 30.48 13.25 -3.55
N SER A 202 30.36 12.03 -4.07
CA SER A 202 29.08 11.37 -4.23
C SER A 202 29.10 9.93 -3.73
N TYR A 203 28.03 9.53 -3.05
CA TYR A 203 27.85 8.17 -2.58
C TYR A 203 26.38 7.74 -2.71
N GLN A 204 26.16 6.43 -2.70
CA GLN A 204 24.83 5.85 -2.70
C GLN A 204 24.43 5.52 -1.25
N PRO A 205 23.35 6.12 -0.72
CA PRO A 205 22.87 5.81 0.63
C PRO A 205 22.25 4.41 0.69
N LEU A 206 22.19 3.81 1.89
CA LEU A 206 21.46 2.56 2.11
C LEU A 206 19.95 2.73 1.96
N SER A 207 19.42 3.91 2.31
CA SER A 207 18.02 4.28 2.11
C SER A 207 17.80 4.81 0.70
N HIS A 208 17.03 4.11 -0.11
CA HIS A 208 16.55 4.61 -1.40
C HIS A 208 15.09 5.04 -1.26
N ILE A 209 14.79 6.29 -1.62
CA ILE A 209 13.45 6.86 -1.51
C ILE A 209 12.97 7.27 -2.90
N ILE A 210 11.75 6.87 -3.25
CA ILE A 210 11.09 7.23 -4.50
C ILE A 210 9.76 7.93 -4.18
N TYR A 211 9.57 9.13 -4.69
CA TYR A 211 8.30 9.86 -4.59
C TYR A 211 7.56 9.80 -5.92
N VAL A 212 6.25 9.55 -5.87
CA VAL A 212 5.42 9.41 -7.07
C VAL A 212 4.19 10.30 -6.97
N GLN A 213 4.03 11.24 -7.90
CA GLN A 213 2.88 12.15 -7.98
C GLN A 213 1.71 11.46 -8.70
N LEU A 214 0.78 10.84 -7.96
CA LEU A 214 -0.36 10.15 -8.58
C LEU A 214 -1.34 11.12 -9.25
N ASP A 215 -1.54 12.29 -8.67
CA ASP A 215 -2.32 13.40 -9.25
C ASP A 215 -1.80 13.80 -10.64
N LYS A 216 -0.50 14.08 -10.75
CA LYS A 216 0.15 14.43 -12.03
C LYS A 216 0.11 13.28 -13.02
N CYS A 217 0.43 12.07 -12.57
CA CYS A 217 0.32 10.86 -13.38
C CYS A 217 -1.10 10.70 -13.95
N PHE A 218 -2.12 10.92 -13.11
CA PHE A 218 -3.53 10.77 -13.49
C PHE A 218 -3.98 11.87 -14.45
N ALA A 219 -3.61 13.13 -14.20
CA ALA A 219 -3.87 14.25 -15.11
C ALA A 219 -3.25 14.00 -16.50
N GLN A 220 -1.96 13.64 -16.55
CA GLN A 220 -1.29 13.26 -17.80
C GLN A 220 -1.98 12.09 -18.49
N PHE A 221 -2.37 11.06 -17.74
CA PHE A 221 -3.12 9.93 -18.29
C PHE A 221 -4.46 10.37 -18.90
N GLN A 222 -5.17 11.31 -18.28
CA GLN A 222 -6.43 11.87 -18.79
C GLN A 222 -6.21 12.70 -20.06
N GLU A 223 -5.09 13.41 -20.15
CA GLU A 223 -4.69 14.21 -21.32
C GLU A 223 -4.05 13.35 -22.44
N GLY A 224 -3.61 12.13 -22.13
CA GLY A 224 -2.92 11.25 -23.07
C GLY A 224 -1.43 11.52 -23.21
N ILE A 225 -0.84 12.22 -22.25
CA ILE A 225 0.60 12.45 -22.10
C ILE A 225 1.20 11.27 -21.35
N ASP A 226 2.39 10.82 -21.74
CA ASP A 226 3.12 9.71 -21.10
C ASP A 226 4.46 10.21 -20.57
N GLY A 227 4.44 10.86 -19.40
CA GLY A 227 5.61 11.55 -18.82
C GLY A 227 6.78 10.63 -18.43
N GLU A 228 6.54 9.34 -18.27
CA GLU A 228 7.56 8.34 -17.93
C GLU A 228 7.83 7.34 -19.06
N ASN A 229 7.23 7.55 -20.24
CA ASN A 229 7.31 6.64 -21.39
C ASN A 229 6.98 5.18 -21.01
N ASN A 230 5.99 4.98 -20.14
CA ASN A 230 5.59 3.68 -19.61
C ASN A 230 4.08 3.62 -19.38
N LYS A 231 3.33 3.48 -20.48
CA LYS A 231 1.86 3.38 -20.47
C LYS A 231 1.29 2.30 -19.57
N GLU A 232 2.00 1.18 -19.39
CA GLU A 232 1.51 0.11 -18.52
C GLU A 232 1.59 0.51 -17.04
N LEU A 233 2.72 1.08 -16.62
CA LEU A 233 2.87 1.64 -15.28
C LEU A 233 1.92 2.82 -15.06
N GLN A 234 1.80 3.72 -16.04
CA GLN A 234 0.92 4.88 -15.96
C GLN A 234 -0.54 4.45 -15.77
N LEU A 235 -1.01 3.41 -16.48
CA LEU A 235 -2.35 2.85 -16.28
C LEU A 235 -2.51 2.28 -14.87
N LEU A 236 -1.50 1.58 -14.35
CA LEU A 236 -1.53 1.01 -13.00
C LEU A 236 -1.59 2.11 -11.92
N LEU A 237 -0.77 3.14 -12.03
CA LEU A 237 -0.77 4.29 -11.12
C LEU A 237 -2.07 5.10 -11.23
N SER A 238 -2.62 5.24 -12.44
CA SER A 238 -3.93 5.86 -12.66
C SER A 238 -5.07 5.06 -12.02
N MET A 239 -4.97 3.73 -11.98
CA MET A 239 -5.91 2.90 -11.21
C MET A 239 -5.76 3.08 -9.69
N MET A 240 -4.55 3.36 -9.19
CA MET A 240 -4.34 3.70 -7.78
C MET A 240 -4.97 5.05 -7.43
N ALA A 241 -4.87 6.02 -8.34
CA ALA A 241 -5.48 7.35 -8.21
C ALA A 241 -7.01 7.27 -8.24
N ASP A 242 -7.58 6.71 -9.32
CA ASP A 242 -9.02 6.45 -9.46
C ASP A 242 -9.30 5.25 -10.38
N ILE A 243 -9.56 4.09 -9.75
CA ILE A 243 -9.96 2.87 -10.47
C ILE A 243 -11.34 2.99 -11.12
N ASN A 244 -12.16 3.96 -10.75
CA ASN A 244 -13.52 4.12 -11.25
C ASN A 244 -13.65 5.18 -12.36
N ASP A 245 -12.58 5.87 -12.73
CA ASP A 245 -12.54 6.76 -13.89
C ASP A 245 -12.90 6.01 -15.20
N GLU A 246 -13.66 6.65 -16.08
CA GLU A 246 -14.16 6.02 -17.32
C GLU A 246 -13.05 5.72 -18.33
N LYS A 247 -12.03 6.59 -18.42
CA LYS A 247 -10.87 6.36 -19.29
C LYS A 247 -10.04 5.20 -18.76
N VAL A 248 -9.82 5.12 -17.44
CA VAL A 248 -9.17 4.00 -16.76
C VAL A 248 -9.94 2.70 -17.03
N LYS A 249 -11.26 2.68 -16.80
CA LYS A 249 -12.15 1.53 -17.08
C LYS A 249 -12.05 1.04 -18.52
N ARG A 250 -12.04 1.96 -19.48
CA ARG A 250 -11.99 1.63 -20.91
C ARG A 250 -10.65 1.00 -21.29
N GLN A 251 -9.54 1.62 -20.90
CA GLN A 251 -8.20 1.16 -21.31
C GLN A 251 -7.80 -0.16 -20.64
N SER A 252 -8.23 -0.36 -19.40
CA SER A 252 -7.96 -1.59 -18.64
C SER A 252 -8.74 -2.82 -19.12
N LYS A 253 -9.91 -2.66 -19.77
CA LYS A 253 -10.67 -3.78 -20.36
C LYS A 253 -9.98 -4.40 -21.60
N GLY A 254 -9.23 -3.60 -22.36
CA GLY A 254 -8.56 -4.05 -23.59
C GLY A 254 -7.30 -4.89 -23.36
N ASN A 255 -6.76 -4.89 -22.15
CA ASN A 255 -5.51 -5.57 -21.82
C ASN A 255 -5.80 -6.85 -21.01
N LYS A 256 -5.69 -8.03 -21.66
CA LYS A 256 -5.93 -9.35 -21.04
C LYS A 256 -4.99 -9.68 -19.87
N LYS A 257 -3.87 -8.96 -19.72
CA LYS A 257 -2.93 -9.05 -18.60
C LYS A 257 -3.13 -7.92 -17.57
N CYS A 258 -4.20 -7.14 -17.70
CA CYS A 258 -4.42 -5.97 -16.85
C CYS A 258 -4.83 -6.34 -15.43
N TRP A 259 -4.23 -5.63 -14.49
CA TRP A 259 -4.57 -5.58 -13.08
C TRP A 259 -6.05 -5.46 -12.78
N ARG A 260 -6.79 -4.67 -13.57
CA ARG A 260 -8.22 -4.47 -13.34
C ARG A 260 -8.98 -5.78 -13.41
N THR A 261 -8.65 -6.67 -14.35
CA THR A 261 -9.32 -7.97 -14.45
C THR A 261 -9.04 -8.82 -13.21
N SER A 262 -7.81 -8.82 -12.72
CA SER A 262 -7.43 -9.51 -11.48
C SER A 262 -8.17 -8.94 -10.27
N ILE A 263 -8.25 -7.62 -10.16
CA ILE A 263 -8.96 -6.90 -9.10
C ILE A 263 -10.47 -7.17 -9.16
N GLN A 264 -11.07 -7.12 -10.35
CA GLN A 264 -12.49 -7.43 -10.54
C GLN A 264 -12.82 -8.89 -10.17
N LYS A 265 -11.96 -9.84 -10.54
CA LYS A 265 -12.10 -11.25 -10.13
C LYS A 265 -12.00 -11.38 -8.61
N PHE A 266 -11.02 -10.73 -7.99
CA PHE A 266 -10.88 -10.68 -6.54
C PHE A 266 -12.17 -10.20 -5.87
N PHE A 267 -12.75 -9.10 -6.33
CA PHE A 267 -14.01 -8.59 -5.79
C PHE A 267 -15.21 -9.52 -6.07
N ALA A 268 -15.30 -10.11 -7.25
CA ALA A 268 -16.37 -11.07 -7.57
C ALA A 268 -16.34 -12.32 -6.67
N LEU A 269 -15.14 -12.83 -6.35
CA LEU A 269 -14.95 -13.97 -5.46
C LEU A 269 -15.39 -13.66 -4.03
N HIS A 270 -15.01 -12.49 -3.51
CA HIS A 270 -15.35 -12.07 -2.14
C HIS A 270 -16.84 -11.70 -1.99
N ARG A 271 -17.47 -11.23 -3.08
CA ARG A 271 -18.91 -10.92 -3.09
C ARG A 271 -19.80 -12.17 -3.07
N THR A 272 -19.34 -13.26 -3.67
CA THR A 272 -20.08 -14.54 -3.74
C THR A 272 -19.75 -15.50 -2.58
N GLY A 273 -18.84 -15.10 -1.69
CA GLY A 273 -18.40 -15.91 -0.54
C GLY A 273 -17.69 -17.22 -0.90
N ARG A 274 -17.24 -17.38 -2.16
CA ARG A 274 -16.61 -18.62 -2.64
C ARG A 274 -15.31 -18.32 -3.40
N CYS A 275 -14.19 -18.47 -2.72
CA CYS A 275 -12.89 -18.63 -3.38
C CYS A 275 -12.59 -20.12 -3.59
N ARG A 276 -12.81 -20.66 -4.79
CA ARG A 276 -12.44 -22.05 -5.14
C ARG A 276 -10.97 -22.22 -5.53
N GLN A 277 -10.24 -21.11 -5.71
CA GLN A 277 -8.89 -21.13 -6.31
C GLN A 277 -7.77 -20.88 -5.29
N CYS A 278 -8.08 -20.34 -4.10
CA CYS A 278 -7.08 -20.00 -3.10
C CYS A 278 -6.96 -21.01 -1.94
N GLY A 279 -7.67 -22.15 -1.97
CA GLY A 279 -7.49 -23.21 -0.94
C GLY A 279 -7.76 -22.79 0.52
N TRP A 280 -8.28 -21.58 0.74
CA TRP A 280 -8.47 -21.04 2.08
C TRP A 280 -9.70 -21.64 2.75
N GLN A 281 -9.47 -22.56 3.69
CA GLN A 281 -10.36 -22.70 4.84
C GLN A 281 -10.16 -21.48 5.76
N ARG A 282 -11.02 -20.47 5.57
CA ARG A 282 -11.71 -19.60 6.56
C ARG A 282 -11.20 -19.44 8.02
N ASN A 283 -9.93 -19.61 8.35
CA ASN A 283 -9.42 -19.47 9.73
C ASN A 283 -8.12 -18.68 9.75
N MET A 284 -8.21 -17.34 9.78
CA MET A 284 -7.11 -16.53 10.29
C MET A 284 -7.61 -15.23 10.93
N TRP A 285 -8.49 -15.40 11.92
CA TRP A 285 -8.64 -14.50 13.07
C TRP A 285 -8.87 -15.37 14.32
N MET A 286 -7.93 -16.25 14.60
CA MET A 286 -7.68 -16.64 15.99
C MET A 286 -6.50 -15.81 16.47
N LEU A 287 -6.83 -14.79 17.27
CA LEU A 287 -5.95 -14.27 18.30
C LEU A 287 -5.13 -15.43 18.87
N THR A 288 -3.79 -15.29 18.84
CA THR A 288 -2.85 -16.19 19.50
C THR A 288 -3.34 -16.54 20.91
N GLY A 289 -3.34 -17.83 21.22
CA GLY A 289 -4.10 -18.48 22.29
C GLY A 289 -3.74 -18.16 23.75
N THR A 290 -3.46 -16.91 24.09
CA THR A 290 -3.08 -16.50 25.46
C THR A 290 -4.07 -15.56 26.15
N GLN A 291 -5.09 -15.04 25.46
CA GLN A 291 -6.11 -14.16 26.09
C GLN A 291 -7.49 -14.80 26.33
N ARG A 292 -7.62 -16.14 26.23
CA ARG A 292 -8.89 -16.84 26.52
C ARG A 292 -9.12 -17.24 27.98
N LYS A 293 -8.18 -16.97 28.90
CA LYS A 293 -8.29 -17.42 30.30
C LYS A 293 -8.94 -16.43 31.28
N SER A 294 -9.26 -15.19 30.90
CA SER A 294 -9.81 -14.21 31.85
C SER A 294 -11.30 -13.90 31.72
N PHE A 295 -12.07 -14.69 30.95
CA PHE A 295 -13.51 -14.46 30.76
C PHE A 295 -14.41 -15.67 31.08
N ARG A 296 -13.86 -16.74 31.67
CA ARG A 296 -14.64 -17.92 32.10
C ARG A 296 -14.83 -18.07 33.61
N ASP A 297 -14.21 -17.24 34.43
CA ASP A 297 -14.24 -17.39 35.89
C ASP A 297 -15.15 -16.37 36.62
N GLU A 298 -16.00 -15.63 35.92
CA GLU A 298 -17.02 -14.73 36.54
C GLU A 298 -18.48 -15.16 36.28
N LYS A 299 -18.70 -16.42 35.92
CA LYS A 299 -20.03 -17.04 35.99
C LYS A 299 -19.93 -18.44 36.58
N GLY A 300 -19.69 -18.46 37.89
CA GLY A 300 -19.74 -19.61 38.78
C GLY A 300 -19.72 -19.12 40.21
#